data_AF-A0A2K5N1E8-F1
#
_entry.id   AF-A0A2K5N1E8-F1
#
_cell.length_a   1.000
_cell.length_b   1.000
_cell.length_c   1.000
_cell.angle_alpha   90.00
_cell.angle_beta   90.00
_cell.angle_gamma   90.00
#
_symmetry.space_group_name_H-M   'P 1'
#
loop_
_entity.id
_entity.type
_entity.pdbx_description
1 polymer ?
#
loop_
_entity_poly.entity_id
_entity_poly.type
_entity_poly.pdbx_seq_one_letter_code
_entity_poly.pdbx_strand_id
1 'polypeptide(L)'
;MSENLDKSNVNEAGKSKSNDSEQGLEDAEDAVEGADEALQKAIKSDSSSPQRVQRPHSSPPRFVTVEELLETARGVTNMALAHEIVVNGDFQIKPVELPENSLKKRVKEIVHKAFWDCLSAQLSEDPPAYDHAIKLVGEIKETLLSFLLPGHTRLRNQITEVLDLDLIKQEAENGALDISKLAEFIIGMMGTLCAPARDEEVKKLKDIKEIVPLFREIFSVLDLMKVDMANFAISSIRPHLMQQSVEYERKKFQEILERQPNSLDFVTQWLEEASEDLMTQKYKHALPVGGAAAGSGDMPRLSPVAVQNYAYLKLLKWDHLQRPFPETVLMDQSRFHELQLQLEQLTVLGAVLLITFSMAAPGISSQADFAEKLKMIVKILLTDMHLPSFHLKDVLTTIGEKVCLEVSSCLSLCGSSPFTTDKETVLKGQIQAVASPDDPIRRIMESRILTFLETYLASGHQNFFFFFFGGLSPVQRELFFFFFLFARLVNYNKIFFFFFFDAILSKILVRFFFFFFLQQQYYSLAAFFFFFFLMLHWKMAI
;
A
#
# COMPACT_ATOMS: atom_id res chain seq x y z
N MET A 1 -1.76 -73.93 2.36
CA MET A 1 -1.61 -75.36 2.67
C MET A 1 -0.16 -75.73 2.40
N SER A 2 0.48 -76.33 3.42
CA SER A 2 1.76 -77.05 3.36
C SER A 2 3.02 -76.16 3.27
N GLU A 3 3.68 -75.81 4.38
CA GLU A 3 4.62 -76.61 5.20
C GLU A 3 6.00 -76.91 4.55
N ASN A 4 7.06 -76.42 5.24
CA ASN A 4 8.31 -77.12 5.64
C ASN A 4 9.40 -77.30 4.55
N LEU A 5 10.73 -77.25 4.75
CA LEU A 5 11.71 -77.41 5.87
C LEU A 5 13.05 -76.74 5.42
N ASP A 6 13.82 -76.01 6.27
CA ASP A 6 14.94 -76.47 7.15
C ASP A 6 16.27 -76.75 6.39
N LYS A 7 17.34 -75.92 6.46
CA LYS A 7 18.58 -75.97 7.31
C LYS A 7 19.70 -75.24 6.52
N SER A 8 20.77 -74.59 7.02
CA SER A 8 21.64 -74.80 8.20
C SER A 8 22.67 -73.65 8.38
N ASN A 9 23.06 -73.40 9.64
CA ASN A 9 24.39 -73.04 10.21
C ASN A 9 25.15 -71.76 9.78
N VAL A 10 25.58 -70.92 10.75
CA VAL A 10 26.91 -70.95 11.45
C VAL A 10 27.07 -69.75 12.42
N ASN A 11 27.39 -70.07 13.68
CA ASN A 11 28.22 -69.46 14.75
C ASN A 11 28.29 -67.95 15.12
N GLU A 12 28.08 -67.75 16.43
CA GLU A 12 28.91 -67.10 17.48
C GLU A 12 29.01 -65.58 17.70
N ALA A 13 28.67 -65.25 18.97
CA ALA A 13 29.36 -64.36 19.90
C ALA A 13 29.21 -62.83 19.75
N GLY A 14 28.14 -62.30 20.37
CA GLY A 14 28.05 -60.90 20.77
C GLY A 14 28.85 -60.62 22.04
N LYS A 15 29.75 -59.64 21.97
CA LYS A 15 30.51 -59.07 23.09
C LYS A 15 30.11 -57.61 23.29
N SER A 16 30.11 -57.24 24.55
CA SER A 16 29.56 -56.08 25.24
C SER A 16 30.24 -54.71 25.04
N LYS A 17 29.39 -53.67 25.11
CA LYS A 17 29.52 -52.35 25.79
C LYS A 17 30.58 -51.33 25.34
N SER A 18 30.07 -50.21 24.83
CA SER A 18 30.56 -48.85 25.10
C SER A 18 29.35 -47.90 25.07
N ASN A 19 29.07 -47.18 26.17
CA ASN A 19 28.32 -45.92 26.19
C ASN A 19 28.43 -45.36 27.61
N ASP A 20 29.25 -44.34 27.78
CA ASP A 20 29.37 -43.56 29.01
C ASP A 20 29.79 -42.13 28.61
N SER A 21 28.82 -41.31 28.21
CA SER A 21 29.01 -39.87 28.00
C SER A 21 27.72 -39.03 27.79
N GLU A 22 26.52 -39.55 28.07
CA GLU A 22 25.27 -38.76 27.92
C GLU A 22 24.57 -38.39 29.24
N GLN A 23 25.08 -38.81 30.40
CA GLN A 23 24.41 -38.60 31.70
C GLN A 23 24.77 -37.30 32.43
N GLY A 24 25.54 -36.40 31.80
CA GLY A 24 25.99 -35.15 32.43
C GLY A 24 25.23 -33.88 32.03
N LEU A 25 24.25 -33.98 31.12
CA LEU A 25 23.53 -32.82 30.56
C LEU A 25 22.07 -32.72 31.02
N GLU A 26 21.45 -33.82 31.44
CA GLU A 26 20.06 -33.82 31.92
C GLU A 26 19.93 -33.23 33.34
N ASP A 27 20.92 -33.42 34.21
CA ASP A 27 20.92 -32.89 35.58
C ASP A 27 21.08 -31.35 35.66
N ALA A 28 21.49 -30.70 34.57
CA ALA A 28 21.68 -29.25 34.52
C ALA A 28 20.43 -28.48 34.05
N GLU A 29 19.50 -29.15 33.34
CA GLU A 29 18.26 -28.54 32.86
C GLU A 29 17.16 -28.55 33.94
N ASP A 30 17.08 -29.63 34.75
CA ASP A 30 16.13 -29.74 35.87
C ASP A 30 16.40 -28.72 37.01
N ALA A 31 17.66 -28.30 37.17
CA ALA A 31 18.04 -27.32 38.19
C ALA A 31 17.62 -25.87 37.84
N VAL A 32 17.37 -25.59 36.56
CA VAL A 32 16.98 -24.25 36.07
C VAL A 32 15.46 -24.09 36.05
N GLU A 33 14.69 -25.15 35.75
CA GLU A 33 13.22 -25.12 35.83
C GLU A 33 12.70 -24.99 37.27
N GLY A 34 13.37 -25.58 38.26
CA GLY A 34 12.98 -25.47 39.67
C GLY A 34 13.14 -24.07 40.29
N ALA A 35 14.00 -23.22 39.71
CA ALA A 35 14.25 -21.86 40.20
C ALA A 35 13.18 -20.85 39.74
N ASP A 36 12.59 -21.06 38.55
CA ASP A 36 11.56 -20.18 37.99
C ASP A 36 10.17 -20.41 38.60
N GLU A 37 9.85 -21.66 39.00
CA GLU A 37 8.61 -21.96 39.73
C GLU A 37 8.58 -21.37 41.14
N ALA A 38 9.75 -21.20 41.78
CA ALA A 38 9.86 -20.60 43.11
C ALA A 38 9.67 -19.07 43.08
N LEU A 39 10.04 -18.40 41.99
CA LEU A 39 9.87 -16.96 41.82
C LEU A 39 8.40 -16.58 41.52
N GLN A 40 7.66 -17.43 40.81
CA GLN A 40 6.25 -17.17 40.47
C GLN A 40 5.27 -17.39 41.64
N LYS A 41 5.67 -18.14 42.68
CA LYS A 41 4.84 -18.36 43.89
C LYS A 41 4.96 -17.23 44.92
N ALA A 42 5.95 -16.36 44.85
CA ALA A 42 6.17 -15.28 45.83
C ALA A 42 5.37 -13.98 45.58
N ILE A 43 4.67 -13.85 44.44
CA ILE A 43 3.94 -12.61 44.06
C ILE A 43 2.44 -12.68 44.43
N LYS A 44 1.95 -13.79 45.01
CA LYS A 44 0.54 -13.97 45.39
C LYS A 44 0.33 -14.07 46.91
N SER A 45 0.52 -12.97 47.63
CA SER A 45 -0.12 -12.78 48.95
C SER A 45 -0.05 -11.32 49.39
N ASP A 46 -1.10 -10.54 49.12
CA ASP A 46 -1.83 -9.74 50.13
C ASP A 46 -2.74 -8.70 49.48
N SER A 47 -4.05 -8.84 49.68
CA SER A 47 -4.95 -7.75 50.12
C SER A 47 -6.42 -8.21 50.06
N SER A 48 -7.10 -8.05 51.20
CA SER A 48 -8.52 -8.31 51.42
C SER A 48 -9.43 -7.19 50.88
N SER A 49 -10.53 -7.60 50.23
CA SER A 49 -11.68 -6.82 49.66
C SER A 49 -12.45 -5.94 50.68
N PRO A 50 -13.47 -5.09 50.35
CA PRO A 50 -14.48 -5.25 49.27
C PRO A 50 -15.07 -3.99 48.57
N GLN A 51 -15.36 -4.05 47.26
CA GLN A 51 -16.66 -3.58 46.70
C GLN A 51 -16.87 -4.10 45.26
N ARG A 52 -17.88 -4.95 45.10
CA ARG A 52 -18.19 -5.70 43.86
C ARG A 52 -19.23 -4.94 43.03
N VAL A 53 -18.78 -4.29 41.95
CA VAL A 53 -19.66 -3.91 40.82
C VAL A 53 -19.46 -4.95 39.71
N GLN A 54 -20.52 -5.65 39.33
CA GLN A 54 -20.49 -6.71 38.33
C GLN A 54 -20.23 -6.14 36.93
N ARG A 55 -19.14 -6.55 36.28
CA ARG A 55 -18.93 -6.40 34.84
C ARG A 55 -19.32 -7.70 34.13
N PRO A 56 -19.88 -7.67 32.91
CA PRO A 56 -20.21 -8.88 32.16
C PRO A 56 -18.94 -9.67 31.83
N HIS A 57 -19.08 -11.00 31.90
CA HIS A 57 -18.01 -11.97 31.76
C HIS A 57 -17.34 -11.90 30.39
N SER A 58 -16.07 -11.49 30.35
CA SER A 58 -15.19 -11.74 29.21
C SER A 58 -14.74 -13.20 29.22
N SER A 59 -14.81 -13.84 28.05
CA SER A 59 -14.29 -15.19 27.81
C SER A 59 -12.79 -15.28 28.15
N PRO A 60 -12.26 -16.45 28.55
CA PRO A 60 -10.84 -16.62 28.83
C PRO A 60 -9.97 -16.30 27.59
N PRO A 61 -8.79 -15.70 27.73
CA PRO A 61 -7.89 -15.45 26.61
C PRO A 61 -7.44 -16.79 26.01
N ARG A 62 -7.71 -16.97 24.71
CA ARG A 62 -7.26 -18.13 23.94
C ARG A 62 -5.76 -17.95 23.68
N PHE A 63 -4.92 -18.85 24.18
CA PHE A 63 -3.50 -18.86 23.86
C PHE A 63 -3.33 -19.23 22.38
N VAL A 64 -2.87 -18.28 21.58
CA VAL A 64 -2.57 -18.50 20.15
C VAL A 64 -1.18 -19.12 20.06
N THR A 65 -1.03 -20.22 19.30
CA THR A 65 0.26 -20.89 19.13
C THR A 65 1.16 -20.15 18.13
N VAL A 66 2.48 -20.31 18.22
CA VAL A 66 3.44 -19.68 17.29
C VAL A 66 3.21 -20.14 15.84
N GLU A 67 2.82 -21.39 15.65
CA GLU A 67 2.47 -21.93 14.33
C GLU A 67 1.21 -21.26 13.75
N GLU A 68 0.17 -21.09 14.58
CA GLU A 68 -1.04 -20.38 14.19
C GLU A 68 -0.75 -18.91 13.86
N LEU A 69 0.18 -18.26 14.57
CA LEU A 69 0.66 -16.91 14.25
C LEU A 69 1.39 -16.86 12.91
N LEU A 70 2.28 -17.82 12.63
CA LEU A 70 3.03 -17.88 11.38
C LEU A 70 2.12 -18.17 10.17
N GLU A 71 1.15 -19.06 10.32
CA GLU A 71 0.15 -19.34 9.29
C GLU A 71 -0.74 -18.11 9.04
N THR A 72 -1.16 -17.41 10.11
CA THR A 72 -1.89 -16.15 9.98
C THR A 72 -1.07 -15.10 9.25
N ALA A 73 0.22 -14.95 9.59
CA ALA A 73 1.11 -14.00 8.94
C ALA A 73 1.26 -14.29 7.44
N ARG A 74 1.45 -15.56 7.05
CA ARG A 74 1.48 -15.98 5.65
C ARG A 74 0.15 -15.72 4.93
N GLY A 75 -0.98 -15.95 5.62
CA GLY A 75 -2.31 -15.65 5.11
C GLY A 75 -2.50 -14.16 4.80
N VAL A 76 -2.06 -13.29 5.72
CA VAL A 76 -2.11 -11.83 5.58
C VAL A 76 -1.21 -11.36 4.45
N THR A 77 0.02 -11.88 4.33
CA THR A 77 0.93 -11.50 3.23
C THR A 77 0.38 -11.90 1.86
N ASN A 78 -0.24 -13.09 1.76
CA ASN A 78 -0.83 -13.55 0.50
C ASN A 78 -2.09 -12.74 0.14
N MET A 79 -2.89 -12.35 1.14
CA MET A 79 -4.04 -11.46 0.94
C MET A 79 -3.59 -10.07 0.47
N ALA A 80 -2.60 -9.47 1.14
CA ALA A 80 -2.04 -8.18 0.75
C ALA A 80 -1.42 -8.21 -0.66
N LEU A 81 -0.74 -9.30 -1.03
CA LEU A 81 -0.19 -9.47 -2.38
C LEU A 81 -1.29 -9.59 -3.43
N ALA A 82 -2.34 -10.38 -3.18
CA ALA A 82 -3.46 -10.51 -4.09
C ALA A 82 -4.17 -9.17 -4.30
N HIS A 83 -4.39 -8.43 -3.21
CA HIS A 83 -4.94 -7.08 -3.21
C HIS A 83 -4.07 -6.11 -4.03
N GLU A 84 -2.75 -6.12 -3.81
CA GLU A 84 -1.80 -5.29 -4.56
C GLU A 84 -1.87 -5.56 -6.06
N ILE A 85 -1.88 -6.83 -6.48
CA ILE A 85 -1.95 -7.22 -7.91
C ILE A 85 -3.26 -6.72 -8.56
N VAL A 86 -4.36 -6.67 -7.82
CA VAL A 86 -5.69 -6.28 -8.33
C VAL A 86 -5.87 -4.77 -8.36
N VAL A 87 -5.48 -4.08 -7.29
CA VAL A 87 -5.68 -2.63 -7.14
C VAL A 87 -4.65 -1.84 -7.97
N ASN A 88 -3.40 -2.32 -8.01
CA ASN A 88 -2.33 -1.68 -8.76
C ASN A 88 -2.16 -2.31 -10.16
N GLY A 89 -2.75 -1.63 -11.15
CA GLY A 89 -2.66 -2.00 -12.56
C GLY A 89 -1.23 -2.02 -13.14
N ASP A 90 -0.27 -1.40 -12.48
CA ASP A 90 1.12 -1.35 -12.91
C ASP A 90 2.03 -2.19 -12.00
N PHE A 91 1.45 -3.03 -11.14
CA PHE A 91 2.23 -3.86 -10.22
C PHE A 91 3.19 -4.77 -10.99
N GLN A 92 4.47 -4.64 -10.68
CA GLN A 92 5.57 -5.44 -11.18
C GLN A 92 6.55 -5.70 -10.05
N ILE A 93 7.06 -6.94 -10.00
CA ILE A 93 8.21 -7.29 -9.18
C ILE A 93 9.42 -6.56 -9.76
N LYS A 94 10.07 -5.78 -8.91
CA LYS A 94 11.33 -5.11 -9.24
C LYS A 94 12.50 -5.97 -8.77
N PRO A 95 13.65 -5.93 -9.47
CA PRO A 95 14.89 -6.51 -8.98
C PRO A 95 15.23 -5.95 -7.60
N VAL A 96 15.76 -6.79 -6.71
CA VAL A 96 16.15 -6.36 -5.36
C VAL A 96 17.44 -5.55 -5.44
N GLU A 97 17.32 -4.22 -5.39
CA GLU A 97 18.46 -3.32 -5.27
C GLU A 97 18.81 -3.12 -3.78
N LEU A 98 19.99 -3.61 -3.38
CA LEU A 98 20.50 -3.36 -2.03
C LEU A 98 21.11 -1.96 -1.98
N PRO A 99 20.89 -1.18 -0.89
CA PRO A 99 21.51 0.13 -0.74
C PRO A 99 23.04 0.04 -0.83
N GLU A 100 23.66 1.00 -1.51
CA GLU A 100 25.11 1.00 -1.83
C GLU A 100 25.99 0.83 -0.60
N ASN A 101 25.61 1.44 0.53
CA ASN A 101 26.38 1.40 1.77
C ASN A 101 25.98 0.28 2.73
N SER A 102 25.06 -0.60 2.34
CA SER A 102 24.59 -1.67 3.23
C SER A 102 25.68 -2.73 3.45
N LEU A 103 25.79 -3.21 4.70
CA LEU A 103 26.66 -4.34 5.04
C LEU A 103 26.30 -5.57 4.20
N LYS A 104 24.99 -5.80 4.00
CA LYS A 104 24.48 -6.92 3.20
C LYS A 104 24.99 -6.89 1.75
N LYS A 105 25.03 -5.72 1.11
CA LYS A 105 25.58 -5.57 -0.26
C LYS A 105 27.08 -5.87 -0.28
N ARG A 106 27.86 -5.28 0.63
CA ARG A 106 29.30 -5.53 0.73
C ARG A 106 29.62 -7.01 0.96
N VAL A 107 28.91 -7.66 1.88
CA VAL A 107 29.07 -9.10 2.14
C VAL A 107 28.74 -9.91 0.88
N LYS A 108 27.63 -9.61 0.21
CA LYS A 108 27.24 -10.29 -1.05
C LYS A 108 28.32 -10.14 -2.12
N GLU A 109 28.84 -8.93 -2.33
CA GLU A 109 29.89 -8.64 -3.32
C GLU A 109 31.19 -9.38 -3.02
N ILE A 110 31.63 -9.40 -1.75
CA ILE A 110 32.84 -10.12 -1.33
C ILE A 110 32.70 -11.62 -1.58
N VAL A 111 31.56 -12.21 -1.19
CA VAL A 111 31.29 -13.65 -1.38
C VAL A 111 31.23 -14.00 -2.86
N HIS A 112 30.51 -13.21 -3.68
CA HIS A 112 30.44 -13.42 -5.12
C HIS A 112 31.82 -13.29 -5.77
N LYS A 113 32.61 -12.29 -5.37
CA LYS A 113 33.97 -12.11 -5.89
C LYS A 113 34.85 -13.32 -5.54
N ALA A 114 34.86 -13.75 -4.28
CA ALA A 114 35.63 -14.91 -3.84
C ALA A 114 35.26 -16.19 -4.61
N PHE A 115 33.97 -16.36 -4.91
CA PHE A 115 33.49 -17.47 -5.74
C PHE A 115 34.06 -17.43 -7.16
N TRP A 116 33.97 -16.28 -7.85
CA TRP A 116 34.50 -16.13 -9.20
C TRP A 116 36.04 -16.22 -9.27
N ASP A 117 36.73 -15.70 -8.25
CA ASP A 117 38.19 -15.82 -8.10
C ASP A 117 38.59 -17.30 -7.94
N CYS A 118 37.83 -18.07 -7.15
CA CYS A 118 38.03 -19.52 -6.99
C CYS A 118 37.79 -20.28 -8.30
N LEU A 119 36.71 -19.96 -9.04
CA LEU A 119 36.44 -20.58 -10.33
C LEU A 119 37.56 -20.28 -11.34
N SER A 120 38.05 -19.03 -11.36
CA SER A 120 39.17 -18.65 -12.23
C SER A 120 40.45 -19.39 -11.88
N ALA A 121 40.73 -19.61 -10.59
CA ALA A 121 41.88 -20.37 -10.15
C ALA A 121 41.79 -21.84 -10.62
N GLN A 122 40.65 -22.49 -10.42
CA GLN A 122 40.43 -23.88 -10.82
C GLN A 122 40.56 -24.13 -12.32
N LEU A 123 40.02 -23.22 -13.13
CA LEU A 123 40.13 -23.30 -14.59
C LEU A 123 41.55 -23.04 -15.11
N SER A 124 42.42 -22.45 -14.28
CA SER A 124 43.82 -22.16 -14.62
C SER A 124 44.80 -23.24 -14.13
N GLU A 125 44.33 -24.26 -13.41
CA GLU A 125 45.14 -25.41 -12.98
C GLU A 125 45.53 -26.30 -14.18
N ASP A 126 46.59 -27.10 -14.02
CA ASP A 126 47.06 -28.06 -15.03
C ASP A 126 47.16 -29.48 -14.41
N PRO A 127 46.19 -30.39 -14.67
CA PRO A 127 45.02 -30.22 -15.54
C PRO A 127 43.92 -29.35 -14.90
N PRO A 128 43.05 -28.68 -15.70
CA PRO A 128 41.99 -27.81 -15.18
C PRO A 128 40.95 -28.58 -14.35
N ALA A 129 40.52 -27.98 -13.23
CA ALA A 129 39.43 -28.51 -12.40
C ALA A 129 38.08 -27.87 -12.80
N TYR A 130 37.07 -28.69 -13.09
CA TYR A 130 35.76 -28.23 -13.59
C TYR A 130 34.63 -28.29 -12.55
N ASP A 131 34.91 -28.67 -11.30
CA ASP A 131 33.89 -28.93 -10.28
C ASP A 131 32.89 -27.78 -10.08
N HIS A 132 33.38 -26.53 -9.99
CA HIS A 132 32.49 -25.37 -9.84
C HIS A 132 31.76 -25.01 -11.14
N ALA A 133 32.39 -25.21 -12.30
CA ALA A 133 31.74 -24.98 -13.59
C ALA A 133 30.55 -25.94 -13.80
N ILE A 134 30.71 -27.21 -13.43
CA ILE A 134 29.63 -28.22 -13.51
C ILE A 134 28.46 -27.85 -12.59
N LYS A 135 28.74 -27.35 -11.37
CA LYS A 135 27.69 -26.85 -10.46
C LYS A 135 26.92 -25.68 -11.06
N LEU A 136 27.62 -24.71 -11.66
CA LEU A 136 27.01 -23.56 -12.33
C LEU A 136 26.12 -24.00 -13.50
N VAL A 137 26.56 -24.98 -14.30
CA VAL A 137 25.75 -25.56 -15.37
C VAL A 137 24.50 -26.24 -14.80
N GLY A 138 24.61 -26.92 -13.66
CA GLY A 138 23.46 -27.48 -12.94
C GLY A 138 22.45 -26.42 -12.50
N GLU A 139 22.93 -25.31 -11.92
CA GLU A 139 22.06 -24.19 -11.54
C GLU A 139 21.39 -23.52 -12.76
N ILE A 140 22.12 -23.39 -13.87
CA ILE A 140 21.58 -22.88 -15.14
C ILE A 140 20.51 -23.82 -15.67
N LYS A 141 20.76 -25.15 -15.67
CA LYS A 141 19.79 -26.17 -16.08
C LYS A 141 18.49 -26.03 -15.29
N GLU A 142 18.57 -26.03 -13.96
CA GLU A 142 17.40 -25.90 -13.09
C GLU A 142 16.67 -24.57 -13.32
N THR A 143 17.42 -23.48 -13.50
CA THR A 143 16.84 -22.17 -13.81
C THR A 143 16.09 -22.18 -15.15
N LEU A 144 16.68 -22.70 -16.21
CA LEU A 144 16.03 -22.80 -17.53
C LEU A 144 14.78 -23.69 -17.47
N LEU A 145 14.85 -24.81 -16.75
CA LEU A 145 13.71 -25.71 -16.54
C LEU A 145 12.57 -25.04 -15.74
N SER A 146 12.90 -24.12 -14.83
CA SER A 146 11.91 -23.38 -14.04
C SER A 146 11.08 -22.40 -14.87
N PHE A 147 11.58 -21.96 -16.02
CA PHE A 147 10.85 -21.09 -16.95
C PHE A 147 9.83 -21.85 -17.81
N LEU A 148 9.92 -23.19 -17.84
CA LEU A 148 9.07 -24.00 -18.69
C LEU A 148 7.73 -24.33 -18.02
N LEU A 149 6.63 -24.00 -18.72
CA LEU A 149 5.30 -24.48 -18.39
C LEU A 149 5.22 -26.02 -18.52
N PRO A 150 4.30 -26.70 -17.81
CA PRO A 150 4.14 -28.16 -17.87
C PRO A 150 3.97 -28.73 -19.29
N GLY A 151 3.41 -27.95 -20.22
CA GLY A 151 3.20 -28.35 -21.62
C GLY A 151 4.47 -28.34 -22.50
N HIS A 152 5.59 -27.75 -22.06
CA HIS A 152 6.81 -27.60 -22.87
C HIS A 152 7.72 -28.84 -22.82
N THR A 153 7.16 -30.03 -23.08
CA THR A 153 7.88 -31.32 -22.96
C THR A 153 9.08 -31.43 -23.88
N ARG A 154 8.98 -30.94 -25.13
CA ARG A 154 10.09 -30.96 -26.11
C ARG A 154 11.30 -30.15 -25.63
N LEU A 155 11.09 -28.92 -25.19
CA LEU A 155 12.17 -28.05 -24.69
C LEU A 155 12.78 -28.62 -23.41
N ARG A 156 11.93 -29.13 -22.50
CA ARG A 156 12.38 -29.79 -21.28
C ARG A 156 13.31 -30.97 -21.58
N ASN A 157 12.94 -31.82 -22.53
CA ASN A 157 13.77 -32.95 -22.93
C ASN A 157 15.09 -32.48 -23.53
N GLN A 158 15.06 -31.50 -24.43
CA GLN A 158 16.26 -30.95 -25.07
C GLN A 158 17.25 -30.36 -24.05
N ILE A 159 16.77 -29.61 -23.05
CA ILE A 159 17.61 -29.08 -21.96
C ILE A 159 18.19 -30.22 -21.12
N THR A 160 17.37 -31.22 -20.80
CA THR A 160 17.78 -32.33 -19.93
C THR A 160 18.83 -33.22 -20.59
N GLU A 161 18.71 -33.45 -21.89
CA GLU A 161 19.61 -34.27 -22.71
C GLU A 161 20.97 -33.59 -22.94
N VAL A 162 20.98 -32.29 -23.27
CA VAL A 162 22.23 -31.56 -23.55
C VAL A 162 22.94 -31.16 -22.26
N LEU A 163 22.20 -30.76 -21.22
CA LEU A 163 22.76 -30.41 -19.91
C LEU A 163 22.73 -31.62 -18.94
N ASP A 164 23.24 -32.76 -19.38
CA ASP A 164 23.41 -33.94 -18.52
C ASP A 164 24.69 -33.79 -17.68
N LEU A 165 24.52 -33.63 -16.36
CA LEU A 165 25.64 -33.38 -15.45
C LEU A 165 26.59 -34.56 -15.32
N ASP A 166 26.07 -35.80 -15.45
CA ASP A 166 26.90 -37.00 -15.35
C ASP A 166 27.76 -37.14 -16.61
N LEU A 167 27.17 -36.88 -17.78
CA LEU A 167 27.90 -36.88 -19.05
C LEU A 167 28.95 -35.76 -19.09
N ILE A 168 28.57 -34.53 -18.72
CA ILE A 168 29.49 -33.38 -18.70
C ILE A 168 30.66 -33.64 -17.75
N LYS A 169 30.40 -34.27 -16.60
CA LYS A 169 31.46 -34.67 -15.66
C LYS A 169 32.40 -35.70 -16.28
N GLN A 170 31.88 -36.71 -16.97
CA GLN A 170 32.71 -37.70 -17.68
C GLN A 170 33.53 -37.06 -18.80
N GLU A 171 32.97 -36.13 -19.55
CA GLU A 171 33.70 -35.39 -20.58
C GLU A 171 34.82 -34.52 -19.98
N ALA A 172 34.59 -33.92 -18.82
CA ALA A 172 35.58 -33.14 -18.09
C ALA A 172 36.77 -34.01 -17.61
N GLU A 173 36.49 -35.15 -16.98
CA GLU A 173 37.51 -36.08 -16.47
C GLU A 173 38.41 -36.65 -17.59
N ASN A 174 37.85 -36.79 -18.80
CA ASN A 174 38.59 -37.27 -19.98
C ASN A 174 39.20 -36.15 -20.85
N GLY A 175 39.10 -34.89 -20.43
CA GLY A 175 39.63 -33.74 -21.17
C GLY A 175 38.94 -33.46 -22.51
N ALA A 176 37.69 -33.93 -22.68
CA ALA A 176 36.89 -33.79 -23.90
C ALA A 176 35.81 -32.68 -23.81
N LEU A 177 35.63 -32.06 -22.64
CA LEU A 177 34.58 -31.06 -22.41
C LEU A 177 34.80 -29.78 -23.23
N ASP A 178 33.80 -29.40 -24.02
CA ASP A 178 33.78 -28.17 -24.80
C ASP A 178 32.81 -27.14 -24.18
N ILE A 179 33.34 -26.30 -23.29
CA ILE A 179 32.57 -25.26 -22.58
C ILE A 179 31.95 -24.25 -23.56
N SER A 180 32.61 -23.96 -24.68
CA SER A 180 32.11 -23.01 -25.67
C SER A 180 30.82 -23.50 -26.31
N LYS A 181 30.76 -24.77 -26.72
CA LYS A 181 29.53 -25.39 -27.26
C LYS A 181 28.40 -25.42 -26.24
N LEU A 182 28.73 -25.73 -24.98
CA LEU A 182 27.75 -25.75 -23.89
C LEU A 182 27.16 -24.35 -23.67
N ALA A 183 28.01 -23.32 -23.66
CA ALA A 183 27.58 -21.94 -23.53
C ALA A 183 26.75 -21.47 -24.73
N GLU A 184 27.13 -21.83 -25.97
CA GLU A 184 26.32 -21.54 -27.16
C GLU A 184 24.91 -22.14 -27.07
N PHE A 185 24.78 -23.38 -26.58
CA PHE A 185 23.48 -24.00 -26.33
C PHE A 185 22.68 -23.24 -25.26
N ILE A 186 23.30 -22.91 -24.14
CA ILE A 186 22.66 -22.16 -23.04
C ILE A 186 22.17 -20.80 -23.55
N ILE A 187 23.01 -20.04 -24.24
CA ILE A 187 22.66 -18.73 -24.82
C ILE A 187 21.53 -18.88 -25.86
N GLY A 188 21.57 -19.93 -26.68
CA GLY A 188 20.51 -20.25 -27.63
C GLY A 188 19.17 -20.55 -26.95
N MET A 189 19.19 -21.31 -25.86
CA MET A 189 18.00 -21.60 -25.06
C MET A 189 17.47 -20.34 -24.36
N MET A 190 18.35 -19.53 -23.79
CA MET A 190 18.00 -18.23 -23.20
C MET A 190 17.31 -17.33 -24.23
N GLY A 191 17.87 -17.22 -25.44
CA GLY A 191 17.27 -16.45 -26.53
C GLY A 191 15.91 -16.97 -27.01
N THR A 192 15.60 -18.24 -26.76
CA THR A 192 14.29 -18.83 -27.08
C THR A 192 13.26 -18.57 -25.99
N LEU A 193 13.71 -18.42 -24.73
CA LEU A 193 12.84 -18.29 -23.55
C LEU A 193 12.70 -16.85 -23.04
N CYS A 194 13.56 -15.92 -23.44
CA CYS A 194 13.54 -14.55 -22.97
C CYS A 194 12.44 -13.71 -23.63
N ALA A 195 12.09 -12.59 -23.00
CA ALA A 195 11.25 -11.58 -23.61
C ALA A 195 12.02 -10.81 -24.70
N PRO A 196 11.36 -10.26 -25.74
CA PRO A 196 12.03 -9.52 -26.81
C PRO A 196 12.90 -8.34 -26.33
N ALA A 197 12.56 -7.78 -25.17
CA ALA A 197 13.34 -6.71 -24.55
C ALA A 197 14.75 -7.13 -24.11
N ARG A 198 15.04 -8.44 -24.07
CA ARG A 198 16.33 -9.01 -23.62
C ARG A 198 17.19 -9.55 -24.76
N ASP A 199 16.71 -9.48 -26.00
CA ASP A 199 17.41 -10.05 -27.15
C ASP A 199 18.80 -9.42 -27.34
N GLU A 200 18.94 -8.12 -27.05
CA GLU A 200 20.22 -7.41 -27.14
C GLU A 200 21.20 -7.85 -26.05
N GLU A 201 20.75 -8.06 -24.81
CA GLU A 201 21.57 -8.61 -23.73
C GLU A 201 22.03 -10.04 -24.03
N VAL A 202 21.13 -10.90 -24.53
CA VAL A 202 21.49 -12.28 -24.93
C VAL A 202 22.49 -12.28 -26.09
N LYS A 203 22.37 -11.32 -27.02
CA LYS A 203 23.32 -11.18 -28.13
C LYS A 203 24.72 -10.80 -27.64
N LYS A 204 24.83 -9.89 -26.66
CA LYS A 204 26.11 -9.50 -26.04
C LYS A 204 26.84 -10.68 -25.38
N LEU A 205 26.11 -11.68 -24.88
CA LEU A 205 26.74 -12.89 -24.31
C LEU A 205 27.59 -13.64 -25.34
N LYS A 206 27.24 -13.57 -26.63
CA LYS A 206 28.00 -14.24 -27.71
C LYS A 206 29.35 -13.59 -27.98
N ASP A 207 29.54 -12.34 -27.56
CA ASP A 207 30.79 -11.59 -27.77
C ASP A 207 31.84 -11.88 -26.68
N ILE A 208 31.42 -12.48 -25.56
CA ILE A 208 32.29 -12.78 -24.41
C ILE A 208 33.02 -14.10 -24.64
N LYS A 209 34.35 -14.04 -24.76
CA LYS A 209 35.20 -15.21 -25.03
C LYS A 209 35.75 -15.88 -23.77
N GLU A 210 35.83 -15.14 -22.66
CA GLU A 210 36.36 -15.66 -21.40
C GLU A 210 35.28 -16.39 -20.61
N ILE A 211 35.59 -17.59 -20.10
CA ILE A 211 34.62 -18.50 -19.46
C ILE A 211 33.99 -17.87 -18.21
N VAL A 212 34.80 -17.31 -17.31
CA VAL A 212 34.33 -16.76 -16.03
C VAL A 212 33.44 -15.52 -16.23
N PRO A 213 33.84 -14.50 -17.01
CA PRO A 213 32.95 -13.39 -17.37
C PRO A 213 31.68 -13.84 -18.08
N LEU A 214 31.77 -14.86 -18.94
CA LEU A 214 30.60 -15.39 -19.65
C LEU A 214 29.57 -15.98 -18.70
N PHE A 215 29.98 -16.87 -17.78
CA PHE A 215 29.08 -17.41 -16.76
C PHE A 215 28.47 -16.29 -15.91
N ARG A 216 29.29 -15.31 -15.49
CA ARG A 216 28.81 -14.19 -14.69
C ARG A 216 27.69 -13.40 -15.39
N GLU A 217 27.87 -13.09 -16.68
CA GLU A 217 26.86 -12.38 -17.45
C GLU A 217 25.64 -13.27 -17.78
N ILE A 218 25.83 -14.58 -18.00
CA ILE A 218 24.71 -15.53 -18.13
C ILE A 218 23.82 -15.47 -16.89
N PHE A 219 24.38 -15.57 -15.68
CA PHE A 219 23.59 -15.48 -14.44
C PHE A 219 22.92 -14.12 -14.26
N SER A 220 23.59 -13.03 -14.64
CA SER A 220 23.01 -11.68 -14.64
C SER A 220 21.75 -11.61 -15.50
N VAL A 221 21.81 -12.13 -16.73
CA VAL A 221 20.65 -12.16 -17.64
C VAL A 221 19.58 -13.15 -17.15
N LEU A 222 19.95 -14.32 -16.63
CA LEU A 222 19.00 -15.28 -16.06
C LEU A 222 18.22 -14.70 -14.87
N ASP A 223 18.87 -13.92 -14.00
CA ASP A 223 18.19 -13.27 -12.87
C ASP A 223 17.18 -12.22 -13.35
N LEU A 224 17.49 -11.48 -14.42
CA LEU A 224 16.53 -10.59 -15.07
C LEU A 224 15.38 -11.37 -15.70
N MET A 225 15.66 -12.48 -16.37
CA MET A 225 14.63 -13.37 -16.94
C MET A 225 13.70 -13.93 -15.87
N LYS A 226 14.18 -14.25 -14.65
CA LYS A 226 13.31 -14.67 -13.53
C LYS A 226 12.28 -13.60 -13.18
N VAL A 227 12.70 -12.34 -13.14
CA VAL A 227 11.82 -11.20 -12.87
C VAL A 227 10.81 -11.03 -14.01
N ASP A 228 11.27 -11.13 -15.26
CA ASP A 228 10.42 -11.03 -16.45
C ASP A 228 9.34 -12.14 -16.45
N MET A 229 9.72 -13.39 -16.11
CA MET A 229 8.79 -14.52 -15.98
C MET A 229 7.79 -14.35 -14.84
N ALA A 230 8.23 -13.86 -13.69
CA ALA A 230 7.32 -13.57 -12.58
C ALA A 230 6.31 -12.47 -12.93
N ASN A 231 6.76 -11.41 -13.60
CA ASN A 231 5.90 -10.32 -14.08
C ASN A 231 4.92 -10.78 -15.18
N PHE A 232 5.36 -11.66 -16.08
CA PHE A 232 4.49 -12.29 -17.06
C PHE A 232 3.42 -13.18 -16.40
N ALA A 233 3.79 -13.98 -15.40
CA ALA A 233 2.87 -14.82 -14.65
C ALA A 233 1.82 -13.98 -13.90
N ILE A 234 2.24 -12.88 -13.24
CA ILE A 234 1.34 -11.92 -12.59
C ILE A 234 0.36 -11.32 -13.61
N SER A 235 0.86 -10.88 -14.76
CA SER A 235 0.03 -10.27 -15.82
C SER A 235 -0.99 -11.27 -16.37
N SER A 236 -0.60 -12.54 -16.49
CA SER A 236 -1.45 -13.63 -16.99
C SER A 236 -2.53 -14.04 -15.99
N ILE A 237 -2.22 -14.08 -14.69
CA ILE A 237 -3.19 -14.48 -13.66
C ILE A 237 -4.11 -13.34 -13.21
N ARG A 238 -3.70 -12.08 -13.41
CA ARG A 238 -4.45 -10.90 -12.96
C ARG A 238 -5.94 -10.91 -13.35
N PRO A 239 -6.34 -11.22 -14.59
CA PRO A 239 -7.76 -11.26 -14.95
C PRO A 239 -8.57 -12.25 -14.09
N HIS A 240 -7.97 -13.39 -13.73
CA HIS A 240 -8.59 -14.39 -12.87
C HIS A 240 -8.64 -13.93 -11.41
N LEU A 241 -7.58 -13.28 -10.92
CA LEU A 241 -7.58 -12.66 -9.59
C LEU A 241 -8.63 -11.56 -9.48
N MET A 242 -8.81 -10.71 -10.49
CA MET A 242 -9.84 -9.67 -10.48
C MET A 242 -11.25 -10.26 -10.32
N GLN A 243 -11.51 -11.44 -10.91
CA GLN A 243 -12.81 -12.10 -10.81
C GLN A 243 -13.09 -12.72 -9.44
N GLN A 244 -12.06 -13.14 -8.70
CA GLN A 244 -12.21 -13.91 -7.45
C GLN A 244 -11.68 -13.20 -6.20
N SER A 245 -11.04 -12.04 -6.37
CA SER A 245 -10.36 -11.30 -5.29
C SER A 245 -11.32 -10.88 -4.19
N VAL A 246 -12.52 -10.43 -4.55
CA VAL A 246 -13.52 -9.98 -3.58
C VAL A 246 -13.95 -11.11 -2.66
N GLU A 247 -14.21 -12.31 -3.19
CA GLU A 247 -14.57 -13.46 -2.36
C GLU A 247 -13.39 -13.95 -1.53
N TYR A 248 -12.19 -14.02 -2.14
CA TYR A 248 -10.98 -14.50 -1.48
C TYR A 248 -10.56 -13.61 -0.30
N GLU A 249 -10.41 -12.30 -0.56
CA GLU A 249 -10.05 -11.35 0.48
C GLU A 249 -11.12 -11.35 1.57
N ARG A 250 -12.42 -11.48 1.25
CA ARG A 250 -13.50 -11.36 2.23
C ARG A 250 -13.47 -12.54 3.18
N LYS A 251 -13.29 -13.74 2.62
CA LYS A 251 -13.12 -14.96 3.39
C LYS A 251 -11.90 -14.84 4.32
N LYS A 252 -10.77 -14.35 3.80
CA LYS A 252 -9.55 -14.19 4.59
C LYS A 252 -9.69 -13.13 5.69
N PHE A 253 -10.33 -12.00 5.39
CA PHE A 253 -10.61 -10.98 6.39
C PHE A 253 -11.54 -11.51 7.48
N GLN A 254 -12.60 -12.26 7.11
CA GLN A 254 -13.50 -12.90 8.07
C GLN A 254 -12.77 -13.89 8.99
N GLU A 255 -11.86 -14.71 8.44
CA GLU A 255 -11.01 -15.63 9.22
C GLU A 255 -10.15 -14.86 10.25
N ILE A 256 -9.68 -13.66 9.90
CA ILE A 256 -8.93 -12.78 10.81
C ILE A 256 -9.83 -12.21 11.92
N LEU A 257 -11.04 -11.74 11.57
CA LEU A 257 -12.01 -11.19 12.52
C LEU A 257 -12.45 -12.24 13.56
N GLU A 258 -12.66 -13.48 13.14
CA GLU A 258 -13.07 -14.58 14.05
C GLU A 258 -12.00 -14.90 15.09
N ARG A 259 -10.72 -14.64 14.77
CA ARG A 259 -9.60 -14.78 15.70
C ARG A 259 -9.46 -13.57 16.63
N GLN A 260 -10.05 -12.42 16.29
CA GLN A 260 -9.95 -11.16 17.03
C GLN A 260 -11.32 -10.47 17.19
N PRO A 261 -12.07 -10.72 18.29
CA PRO A 261 -13.46 -10.25 18.42
C PRO A 261 -13.67 -8.73 18.56
N ASN A 262 -12.62 -7.91 18.75
CA ASN A 262 -12.69 -6.43 18.82
C ASN A 262 -11.94 -5.74 17.65
N SER A 263 -11.98 -6.33 16.46
CA SER A 263 -11.12 -5.95 15.33
C SER A 263 -11.70 -4.88 14.38
N LEU A 264 -12.81 -4.22 14.75
CA LEU A 264 -13.47 -3.18 13.93
C LEU A 264 -13.77 -1.91 14.73
N ASP A 265 -13.03 -1.68 15.81
CA ASP A 265 -13.24 -0.54 16.70
C ASP A 265 -12.87 0.77 15.99
N PHE A 266 -11.78 0.80 15.22
CA PHE A 266 -11.36 2.01 14.50
C PHE A 266 -12.32 2.34 13.35
N VAL A 267 -12.82 1.34 12.62
CA VAL A 267 -13.86 1.54 11.59
C VAL A 267 -15.14 2.09 12.20
N THR A 268 -15.55 1.57 13.36
CA THR A 268 -16.76 2.03 14.04
C THR A 268 -16.61 3.48 14.48
N GLN A 269 -15.51 3.82 15.17
CA GLN A 269 -15.23 5.20 15.59
C GLN A 269 -15.16 6.14 14.38
N TRP A 270 -14.48 5.74 13.31
CA TRP A 270 -14.33 6.55 12.11
C TRP A 270 -15.68 6.91 11.47
N LEU A 271 -16.60 5.95 11.38
CA LEU A 271 -17.94 6.17 10.84
C LEU A 271 -18.85 6.94 11.80
N GLU A 272 -18.71 6.73 13.11
CA GLU A 272 -19.42 7.51 14.13
C GLU A 272 -19.04 8.99 14.05
N GLU A 273 -17.75 9.31 14.06
CA GLU A 273 -17.27 10.70 13.93
C GLU A 273 -17.76 11.35 12.62
N ALA A 274 -17.74 10.61 11.50
CA ALA A 274 -18.23 11.11 10.22
C ALA A 274 -19.75 11.42 10.25
N SER A 275 -20.52 10.56 10.92
CA SER A 275 -21.96 10.75 11.11
C SER A 275 -22.25 11.98 11.97
N GLU A 276 -21.54 12.16 13.09
CA GLU A 276 -21.70 13.31 13.99
C GLU A 276 -21.36 14.64 13.30
N ASP A 277 -20.28 14.67 12.54
CA ASP A 277 -19.84 15.85 11.79
C ASP A 277 -20.88 16.24 10.73
N LEU A 278 -21.37 15.29 9.93
CA LEU A 278 -22.40 15.53 8.92
C LEU A 278 -23.72 16.01 9.53
N MET A 279 -24.12 15.43 10.67
CA MET A 279 -25.29 15.90 11.40
C MET A 279 -25.11 17.35 11.83
N THR A 280 -23.97 17.67 12.44
CA THR A 280 -23.66 19.03 12.91
C THR A 280 -23.71 20.04 11.77
N GLN A 281 -23.20 19.69 10.59
CA GLN A 281 -23.29 20.53 9.40
C GLN A 281 -24.74 20.74 8.96
N LYS A 282 -25.53 19.66 8.84
CA LYS A 282 -26.96 19.76 8.47
C LYS A 282 -27.75 20.62 9.48
N TYR A 283 -27.48 20.51 10.78
CA TYR A 283 -28.13 21.33 11.80
C TYR A 283 -27.76 22.82 11.70
N LYS A 284 -26.49 23.14 11.45
CA LYS A 284 -26.05 24.53 11.23
C LYS A 284 -26.76 25.16 10.01
N HIS A 285 -27.00 24.38 8.96
CA HIS A 285 -27.72 24.83 7.77
C HIS A 285 -29.26 24.84 7.93
N ALA A 286 -29.81 24.08 8.89
CA ALA A 286 -31.26 23.99 9.13
C ALA A 286 -31.81 25.01 10.14
N LEU A 287 -30.97 25.80 10.81
CA LEU A 287 -31.40 26.94 11.63
C LEU A 287 -31.85 28.09 10.70
N PRO A 288 -33.15 28.46 10.68
CA PRO A 288 -33.60 29.53 9.81
C PRO A 288 -33.11 30.88 10.35
N VAL A 289 -32.37 31.59 9.51
CA VAL A 289 -32.29 33.05 9.58
C VAL A 289 -33.68 33.58 9.26
N GLY A 290 -34.44 33.97 10.28
CA GLY A 290 -35.71 34.66 10.13
C GLY A 290 -36.91 33.74 9.97
N GLY A 291 -37.91 33.93 10.84
CA GLY A 291 -39.09 33.07 10.93
C GLY A 291 -39.90 32.97 9.64
N ALA A 292 -40.17 31.74 9.23
CA ALA A 292 -41.34 31.38 8.45
C ALA A 292 -41.83 30.02 8.93
N ALA A 293 -43.09 29.99 9.36
CA ALA A 293 -43.76 28.80 9.83
C ALA A 293 -44.28 27.95 8.65
N ALA A 294 -44.32 26.64 8.92
CA ALA A 294 -45.12 25.59 8.29
C ALA A 294 -44.58 24.87 7.04
N GLY A 295 -44.43 23.53 7.17
CA GLY A 295 -44.47 22.57 6.07
C GLY A 295 -43.52 21.38 6.24
N SER A 296 -44.02 20.25 6.78
CA SER A 296 -43.36 18.93 6.88
C SER A 296 -41.90 18.91 7.37
N GLY A 297 -41.70 18.79 8.68
CA GLY A 297 -40.40 18.50 9.28
C GLY A 297 -39.94 17.09 8.93
N ASP A 298 -39.37 16.90 7.74
CA ASP A 298 -38.57 15.72 7.45
C ASP A 298 -37.25 15.90 8.20
N MET A 299 -37.06 15.08 9.25
CA MET A 299 -35.81 15.09 10.03
C MET A 299 -34.62 14.94 9.07
N PRO A 300 -33.47 15.57 9.32
CA PRO A 300 -32.28 15.38 8.49
C PRO A 300 -31.83 13.92 8.55
N ARG A 301 -32.34 13.08 7.65
CA ARG A 301 -31.91 11.69 7.54
C ARG A 301 -30.53 11.68 6.88
N LEU A 302 -29.58 11.03 7.54
CA LEU A 302 -28.30 10.71 6.92
C LEU A 302 -28.50 9.47 6.04
N SER A 303 -28.03 9.53 4.80
CA SER A 303 -27.91 8.31 3.99
C SER A 303 -26.62 7.59 4.38
N PRO A 304 -26.63 6.25 4.51
CA PRO A 304 -25.42 5.48 4.79
C PRO A 304 -24.28 5.78 3.81
N VAL A 305 -24.62 5.96 2.52
CA VAL A 305 -23.66 6.31 1.47
C VAL A 305 -23.04 7.69 1.69
N ALA A 306 -23.80 8.69 2.13
CA ALA A 306 -23.24 10.01 2.43
C ALA A 306 -22.27 9.96 3.62
N VAL A 307 -22.61 9.21 4.67
CA VAL A 307 -21.71 9.00 5.83
C VAL A 307 -20.41 8.35 5.38
N GLN A 308 -20.47 7.28 4.59
CA GLN A 308 -19.28 6.64 4.05
C GLN A 308 -18.45 7.60 3.19
N ASN A 309 -19.08 8.30 2.22
CA ASN A 309 -18.38 9.26 1.36
C ASN A 309 -17.63 10.29 2.18
N TYR A 310 -18.31 10.90 3.16
CA TYR A 310 -17.71 11.89 4.04
C TYR A 310 -16.59 11.31 4.91
N ALA A 311 -16.75 10.08 5.42
CA ALA A 311 -15.72 9.40 6.17
C ALA A 311 -14.43 9.22 5.35
N TYR A 312 -14.54 8.82 4.08
CA TYR A 312 -13.38 8.72 3.17
C TYR A 312 -12.77 10.08 2.84
N LEU A 313 -13.57 11.14 2.69
CA LEU A 313 -13.04 12.49 2.50
C LEU A 313 -12.24 12.96 3.72
N LYS A 314 -12.68 12.59 4.93
CA LYS A 314 -11.99 12.91 6.18
C LYS A 314 -10.60 12.25 6.25
N LEU A 315 -10.44 11.06 5.67
CA LEU A 315 -9.13 10.40 5.56
C LEU A 315 -8.08 11.26 4.84
N LEU A 316 -8.48 12.02 3.81
CA LEU A 316 -7.56 12.90 3.06
C LEU A 316 -7.06 14.11 3.88
N LYS A 317 -7.64 14.37 5.05
CA LYS A 317 -7.24 15.46 5.96
C LYS A 317 -6.73 14.97 7.31
N TRP A 318 -6.61 13.66 7.44
CA TRP A 318 -6.36 13.05 8.72
C TRP A 318 -4.87 13.19 9.05
N ASP A 319 -4.54 13.55 10.30
CA ASP A 319 -3.18 13.36 10.80
C ASP A 319 -2.93 11.85 11.03
N HIS A 320 -2.35 11.22 10.01
CA HIS A 320 -2.03 9.79 10.01
C HIS A 320 -0.92 9.39 10.98
N LEU A 321 -0.18 10.35 11.56
CA LEU A 321 0.85 10.05 12.57
C LEU A 321 0.24 9.82 13.95
N GLN A 322 -0.78 10.60 14.31
CA GLN A 322 -1.39 10.56 15.64
C GLN A 322 -2.59 9.63 15.72
N ARG A 323 -3.18 9.30 14.58
CA ARG A 323 -4.45 8.60 14.54
C ARG A 323 -4.39 7.43 13.54
N PRO A 324 -4.75 6.22 13.98
CA PRO A 324 -4.64 5.03 13.16
C PRO A 324 -5.67 5.02 12.02
N PHE A 325 -5.32 4.34 10.94
CA PHE A 325 -6.27 4.06 9.87
C PHE A 325 -7.32 3.03 10.31
N PRO A 326 -8.56 3.12 9.79
CA PRO A 326 -9.56 2.07 9.94
C PRO A 326 -9.02 0.72 9.47
N GLU A 327 -9.43 -0.36 10.12
CA GLU A 327 -8.95 -1.73 9.83
C GLU A 327 -9.22 -2.15 8.38
N THR A 328 -10.32 -1.65 7.80
CA THR A 328 -10.68 -1.89 6.40
C THR A 328 -9.74 -1.19 5.40
N VAL A 329 -8.95 -0.21 5.83
CA VAL A 329 -8.10 0.62 4.94
C VAL A 329 -6.61 0.29 5.11
N LEU A 330 -6.26 -0.68 5.97
CA LEU A 330 -4.86 -0.98 6.33
C LEU A 330 -3.97 -1.37 5.15
N MET A 331 -4.50 -2.07 4.14
CA MET A 331 -3.74 -2.44 2.93
C MET A 331 -3.46 -1.24 2.02
N ASP A 332 -4.20 -0.14 2.18
CA ASP A 332 -4.17 1.05 1.32
C ASP A 332 -3.60 2.29 2.01
N GLN A 333 -3.02 2.17 3.22
CA GLN A 333 -2.55 3.32 4.00
C GLN A 333 -1.59 4.23 3.22
N SER A 334 -0.59 3.64 2.55
CA SER A 334 0.39 4.38 1.76
C SER A 334 -0.28 5.12 0.60
N ARG A 335 -1.29 4.52 -0.05
CA ARG A 335 -2.05 5.15 -1.13
C ARG A 335 -2.88 6.33 -0.64
N PHE A 336 -3.57 6.18 0.49
CA PHE A 336 -4.33 7.30 1.06
C PHE A 336 -3.41 8.43 1.51
N HIS A 337 -2.24 8.12 2.07
CA HIS A 337 -1.25 9.12 2.42
C HIS A 337 -0.70 9.84 1.17
N GLU A 338 -0.37 9.12 0.11
CA GLU A 338 0.05 9.72 -1.17
C GLU A 338 -1.05 10.63 -1.75
N LEU A 339 -2.31 10.18 -1.71
CA LEU A 339 -3.45 10.98 -2.16
C LEU A 339 -3.64 12.25 -1.31
N GLN A 340 -3.42 12.19 0.01
CA GLN A 340 -3.42 13.37 0.86
C GLN A 340 -2.34 14.38 0.42
N LEU A 341 -1.11 13.92 0.23
CA LEU A 341 0.00 14.78 -0.21
C LEU A 341 -0.27 15.40 -1.58
N GLN A 342 -0.81 14.62 -2.52
CA GLN A 342 -1.21 15.10 -3.84
C GLN A 342 -2.34 16.14 -3.74
N LEU A 343 -3.34 15.93 -2.88
CA LEU A 343 -4.43 16.88 -2.67
C LEU A 343 -3.92 18.23 -2.13
N GLU A 344 -3.01 18.19 -1.16
CA GLU A 344 -2.40 19.41 -0.62
C GLU A 344 -1.63 20.17 -1.70
N GLN A 345 -0.83 19.45 -2.51
CA GLN A 345 -0.06 20.05 -3.59
C GLN A 345 -0.99 20.68 -4.64
N LEU A 346 -2.05 19.98 -5.03
CA LEU A 346 -3.05 20.47 -5.98
C LEU A 346 -3.82 21.67 -5.44
N THR A 347 -4.07 21.71 -4.12
CA THR A 347 -4.72 22.86 -3.47
C THR A 347 -3.85 24.10 -3.54
N VAL A 348 -2.54 23.97 -3.22
CA VAL A 348 -1.60 25.10 -3.33
C VAL A 348 -1.43 25.53 -4.78
N LEU A 349 -1.25 24.58 -5.71
CA LEU A 349 -1.16 24.84 -7.14
C LEU A 349 -2.40 25.60 -7.65
N GLY A 350 -3.59 25.10 -7.33
CA GLY A 350 -4.85 25.73 -7.70
C GLY A 350 -4.99 27.15 -7.16
N ALA A 351 -4.59 27.38 -5.89
CA ALA A 351 -4.63 28.71 -5.28
C ALA A 351 -3.66 29.69 -5.97
N VAL A 352 -2.42 29.28 -6.23
CA VAL A 352 -1.42 30.11 -6.94
C VAL A 352 -1.89 30.48 -8.34
N LEU A 353 -2.45 29.52 -9.09
CA LEU A 353 -2.98 29.77 -10.43
C LEU A 353 -4.20 30.68 -10.38
N LEU A 354 -5.11 30.48 -9.42
CA LEU A 354 -6.29 31.34 -9.25
C LEU A 354 -5.88 32.79 -8.99
N ILE A 355 -4.91 33.01 -8.09
CA ILE A 355 -4.36 34.35 -7.81
C ILE A 355 -3.77 34.93 -9.10
N THR A 356 -2.91 34.16 -9.76
CA THR A 356 -2.20 34.61 -10.98
C THR A 356 -3.17 35.00 -12.09
N PHE A 357 -4.18 34.18 -12.38
CA PHE A 357 -5.18 34.48 -13.41
C PHE A 357 -6.13 35.60 -13.02
N SER A 358 -6.39 35.80 -11.72
CA SER A 358 -7.21 36.93 -11.26
C SER A 358 -6.49 38.28 -11.42
N MET A 359 -5.16 38.30 -11.34
CA MET A 359 -4.34 39.50 -11.47
C MET A 359 -3.82 39.74 -12.90
N ALA A 360 -3.73 38.68 -13.72
CA ALA A 360 -3.31 38.77 -15.11
C ALA A 360 -4.40 39.40 -16.00
N ALA A 361 -3.99 39.99 -17.12
CA ALA A 361 -4.95 40.54 -18.09
C ALA A 361 -5.80 39.41 -18.73
N PRO A 362 -7.09 39.64 -19.02
CA PRO A 362 -7.99 38.59 -19.54
C PRO A 362 -7.49 37.87 -20.80
N GLY A 363 -6.69 38.56 -21.64
CA GLY A 363 -6.11 37.97 -22.86
C GLY A 363 -4.98 36.95 -22.61
N ILE A 364 -4.33 36.97 -21.45
CA ILE A 364 -3.26 36.04 -21.09
C ILE A 364 -3.82 34.77 -20.45
N SER A 365 -4.91 34.91 -19.67
CA SER A 365 -5.58 33.76 -19.06
C SER A 365 -6.16 32.77 -20.07
N SER A 366 -6.42 33.20 -21.31
CA SER A 366 -6.92 32.34 -22.38
C SER A 366 -5.84 31.57 -23.14
N GLN A 367 -4.55 31.85 -22.92
CA GLN A 367 -3.46 31.16 -23.62
C GLN A 367 -3.10 29.85 -22.91
N ALA A 368 -3.39 28.71 -23.55
CA ALA A 368 -3.15 27.39 -22.98
C ALA A 368 -1.66 27.15 -22.64
N ASP A 369 -0.74 27.60 -23.50
CA ASP A 369 0.71 27.41 -23.30
C ASP A 369 1.23 28.10 -22.03
N PHE A 370 0.67 29.26 -21.70
CA PHE A 370 1.04 30.02 -20.51
C PHE A 370 0.59 29.30 -19.23
N ALA A 371 -0.63 28.78 -19.21
CA ALA A 371 -1.16 28.02 -18.08
C ALA A 371 -0.35 26.75 -17.82
N GLU A 372 0.02 26.00 -18.86
CA GLU A 372 0.83 24.78 -18.74
C GLU A 372 2.25 25.08 -18.25
N LYS A 373 2.89 26.16 -18.72
CA LYS A 373 4.21 26.59 -18.23
C LYS A 373 4.18 26.96 -16.75
N LEU A 374 3.21 27.77 -16.33
CA LEU A 374 3.06 28.12 -14.91
C LEU A 374 2.83 26.88 -14.05
N LYS A 375 1.97 25.96 -14.50
CA LYS A 375 1.74 24.68 -13.82
C LYS A 375 3.03 23.90 -13.64
N MET A 376 3.84 23.78 -14.70
CA MET A 376 5.11 23.08 -14.65
C MET A 376 6.07 23.73 -13.64
N ILE A 377 6.23 25.06 -13.67
CA ILE A 377 7.10 25.81 -12.74
C ILE A 377 6.67 25.58 -11.30
N VAL A 378 5.38 25.77 -11.00
CA VAL A 378 4.85 25.63 -9.64
C VAL A 378 4.95 24.18 -9.18
N LYS A 379 4.58 23.20 -10.02
CA LYS A 379 4.61 21.78 -9.66
C LYS A 379 6.03 21.29 -9.36
N ILE A 380 7.02 21.69 -10.17
CA ILE A 380 8.43 21.33 -9.93
C ILE A 380 8.90 21.86 -8.57
N LEU A 381 8.61 23.12 -8.26
CA LEU A 381 9.01 23.74 -6.99
C LEU A 381 8.28 23.15 -5.77
N LEU A 382 7.09 22.56 -5.97
CA LEU A 382 6.32 21.91 -4.91
C LEU A 382 6.56 20.38 -4.79
N THR A 383 7.49 19.79 -5.56
CA THR A 383 7.71 18.33 -5.59
C THR A 383 7.96 17.74 -4.20
N ASP A 384 8.78 18.43 -3.40
CA ASP A 384 9.26 17.95 -2.10
C ASP A 384 8.45 18.50 -0.92
N MET A 385 7.22 18.97 -1.16
CA MET A 385 6.38 19.62 -0.14
C MET A 385 6.10 18.76 1.10
N HIS A 386 6.20 17.45 0.94
CA HIS A 386 5.96 16.44 1.98
C HIS A 386 7.17 16.23 2.91
N LEU A 387 8.36 16.74 2.55
CA LEU A 387 9.57 16.55 3.37
C LEU A 387 9.58 17.51 4.57
N PRO A 388 10.02 17.08 5.76
CA PRO A 388 10.09 17.94 6.95
C PRO A 388 11.00 19.18 6.79
N SER A 389 11.98 19.10 5.89
CA SER A 389 12.89 20.22 5.55
C SER A 389 12.28 21.25 4.60
N PHE A 390 11.05 21.01 4.10
CA PHE A 390 10.43 21.87 3.12
C PHE A 390 9.79 23.10 3.76
N HIS A 391 10.30 24.28 3.44
CA HIS A 391 9.75 25.55 3.91
C HIS A 391 8.82 26.16 2.85
N LEU A 392 7.52 25.82 2.95
CA LEU A 392 6.50 26.26 2.00
C LEU A 392 6.47 27.77 1.75
N LYS A 393 6.70 28.58 2.79
CA LYS A 393 6.72 30.05 2.68
C LYS A 393 7.86 30.57 1.79
N ASP A 394 9.04 29.99 1.92
CA ASP A 394 10.22 30.40 1.15
C ASP A 394 10.07 29.96 -0.31
N VAL A 395 9.59 28.73 -0.53
CA VAL A 395 9.29 28.21 -1.86
C VAL A 395 8.20 29.04 -2.55
N LEU A 396 7.13 29.43 -1.83
CA LEU A 396 6.10 30.31 -2.39
C LEU A 396 6.63 31.71 -2.72
N THR A 397 7.63 32.19 -1.99
CA THR A 397 8.32 33.45 -2.31
C THR A 397 9.05 33.33 -3.65
N THR A 398 9.82 32.24 -3.84
CA THR A 398 10.47 31.92 -5.12
C THR A 398 9.46 31.70 -6.26
N ILE A 399 8.35 31.01 -5.99
CA ILE A 399 7.26 30.84 -6.95
C ILE A 399 6.72 32.20 -7.37
N GLY A 400 6.45 33.10 -6.42
CA GLY A 400 5.99 34.46 -6.71
C GLY A 400 6.92 35.21 -7.66
N GLU A 401 8.24 35.13 -7.45
CA GLU A 401 9.23 35.73 -8.36
C GLU A 401 9.17 35.13 -9.77
N LYS A 402 9.14 33.80 -9.88
CA LYS A 402 9.10 33.11 -11.18
C LYS A 402 7.79 33.36 -11.94
N VAL A 403 6.66 33.38 -11.22
CA VAL A 403 5.34 33.69 -11.78
C VAL A 403 5.32 35.13 -12.31
N CYS A 404 5.85 36.11 -11.56
CA CYS A 404 5.92 37.50 -12.02
C CYS A 404 6.77 37.67 -13.29
N LEU A 405 7.89 36.95 -13.38
CA LEU A 405 8.74 36.94 -14.59
C LEU A 405 7.99 36.36 -15.79
N GLU A 406 7.29 35.24 -15.61
CA GLU A 406 6.54 34.60 -16.70
C GLU A 406 5.33 35.43 -17.14
N VAL A 407 4.59 36.05 -16.19
CA VAL A 407 3.51 37.00 -16.48
C VAL A 407 4.02 38.18 -17.30
N SER A 408 5.16 38.77 -16.90
CA SER A 408 5.78 39.91 -17.59
C SER A 408 6.27 39.54 -18.99
N SER A 409 6.87 38.36 -19.14
CA SER A 409 7.28 37.78 -20.41
C SER A 409 6.08 37.61 -21.35
N CYS A 410 4.97 37.03 -20.85
CA CYS A 410 3.75 36.84 -21.62
C CYS A 410 3.11 38.18 -22.04
N LEU A 411 3.05 39.17 -21.14
CA LEU A 411 2.56 40.53 -21.46
C LEU A 411 3.36 41.18 -22.60
N SER A 412 4.68 40.99 -22.61
CA SER A 412 5.57 41.53 -23.65
C SER A 412 5.31 40.89 -25.01
N LEU A 413 5.06 39.58 -25.05
CA LEU A 413 4.74 38.84 -26.28
C LEU A 413 3.35 39.19 -26.81
N CYS A 414 2.39 39.46 -25.92
CA CYS A 414 1.02 39.83 -26.27
C CYS A 414 0.82 41.32 -26.57
N GLY A 415 1.88 42.15 -26.56
CA GLY A 415 1.80 43.59 -26.82
C GLY A 415 0.93 44.36 -25.81
N SER A 416 0.73 43.81 -24.62
CA SER A 416 -0.12 44.39 -23.57
C SER A 416 0.67 45.35 -22.67
N SER A 417 -0.03 46.17 -21.87
CA SER A 417 0.61 47.10 -20.93
C SER A 417 1.54 46.34 -19.97
N PRO A 418 2.74 46.87 -19.66
CA PRO A 418 3.69 46.20 -18.78
C PRO A 418 3.10 45.98 -17.37
N PHE A 419 3.54 44.91 -16.73
CA PHE A 419 3.15 44.62 -15.35
C PHE A 419 3.80 45.66 -14.42
N THR A 420 2.99 46.49 -13.77
CA THR A 420 3.48 47.54 -12.87
C THR A 420 4.10 46.94 -11.61
N THR A 421 5.13 47.58 -11.07
CA THR A 421 5.82 47.14 -9.84
C THR A 421 4.86 46.95 -8.65
N ASP A 422 3.84 47.81 -8.51
CA ASP A 422 2.84 47.65 -7.45
C ASP A 422 2.05 46.33 -7.58
N LYS A 423 1.58 46.01 -8.80
CA LYS A 423 0.91 44.72 -9.09
C LYS A 423 1.82 43.52 -8.85
N GLU A 424 3.12 43.66 -9.11
CA GLU A 424 4.13 42.65 -8.83
C GLU A 424 4.27 42.37 -7.34
N THR A 425 4.37 43.43 -6.52
CA THR A 425 4.46 43.27 -5.05
C THR A 425 3.21 42.65 -4.45
N VAL A 426 2.02 43.04 -4.94
CA VAL A 426 0.74 42.46 -4.50
C VAL A 426 0.65 40.99 -4.88
N LEU A 427 1.00 40.63 -6.13
CA LEU A 427 0.96 39.25 -6.60
C LEU A 427 1.90 38.35 -5.78
N LYS A 428 3.14 38.79 -5.54
CA LYS A 428 4.10 38.07 -4.69
C LYS A 428 3.58 37.90 -3.27
N GLY A 429 3.04 38.97 -2.67
CA GLY A 429 2.48 38.93 -1.32
C GLY A 429 1.29 37.97 -1.19
N GLN A 430 0.39 37.96 -2.18
CA GLN A 430 -0.74 37.03 -2.21
C GLN A 430 -0.31 35.58 -2.39
N ILE A 431 0.65 35.32 -3.29
CA ILE A 431 1.20 33.96 -3.48
C ILE A 431 1.89 33.48 -2.20
N GLN A 432 2.66 34.33 -1.52
CA GLN A 432 3.32 33.98 -0.25
C GLN A 432 2.30 33.71 0.87
N ALA A 433 1.17 34.43 0.91
CA ALA A 433 0.13 34.25 1.92
C ALA A 433 -0.51 32.85 1.91
N VAL A 434 -0.55 32.19 0.74
CA VAL A 434 -1.04 30.80 0.56
C VAL A 434 -0.28 29.78 1.44
N ALA A 435 0.91 30.13 1.93
CA ALA A 435 1.67 29.29 2.86
C ALA A 435 0.86 28.98 4.13
N SER A 436 0.02 29.91 4.58
CA SER A 436 -0.85 29.72 5.73
C SER A 436 -2.05 28.83 5.38
N PRO A 437 -2.41 27.82 6.21
CA PRO A 437 -3.63 27.04 6.02
C PRO A 437 -4.91 27.89 6.19
N ASP A 438 -4.83 29.02 6.91
CA ASP A 438 -5.95 29.93 7.15
C ASP A 438 -6.14 30.97 6.05
N ASP A 439 -5.30 30.96 5.01
CA ASP A 439 -5.45 31.85 3.87
C ASP A 439 -6.84 31.65 3.21
N PRO A 440 -7.61 32.73 2.97
CA PRO A 440 -8.96 32.61 2.45
C PRO A 440 -9.00 31.97 1.05
N ILE A 441 -8.00 32.22 0.20
CA ILE A 441 -7.95 31.66 -1.15
C ILE A 441 -7.66 30.17 -1.07
N ARG A 442 -6.70 29.75 -0.24
CA ARG A 442 -6.41 28.34 0.03
C ARG A 442 -7.63 27.61 0.59
N ARG A 443 -8.34 28.19 1.57
CA ARG A 443 -9.54 27.60 2.16
C ARG A 443 -10.69 27.47 1.15
N ILE A 444 -10.90 28.48 0.31
CA ILE A 444 -11.90 28.43 -0.76
C ILE A 444 -11.52 27.34 -1.78
N MET A 445 -10.25 27.26 -2.17
CA MET A 445 -9.73 26.26 -3.10
C MET A 445 -9.97 24.84 -2.57
N GLU A 446 -9.55 24.59 -1.34
CA GLU A 446 -9.73 23.32 -0.64
C GLU A 446 -11.21 22.94 -0.51
N SER A 447 -12.06 23.88 -0.05
CA SER A 447 -13.50 23.66 0.09
C SER A 447 -14.15 23.31 -1.24
N ARG A 448 -13.77 23.98 -2.34
CA ARG A 448 -14.28 23.68 -3.68
C ARG A 448 -13.87 22.27 -4.09
N ILE A 449 -12.59 21.94 -4.02
CA ILE A 449 -12.06 20.61 -4.42
C ILE A 449 -12.78 19.49 -3.68
N LEU A 450 -12.97 19.62 -2.37
CA LEU A 450 -13.64 18.59 -1.56
C LEU A 450 -15.13 18.48 -1.86
N THR A 451 -15.82 19.60 -2.08
CA THR A 451 -17.23 19.60 -2.47
C THR A 451 -17.40 18.90 -3.82
N PHE A 452 -16.48 19.14 -4.77
CA PHE A 452 -16.48 18.44 -6.06
C PHE A 452 -16.20 16.95 -5.90
N LEU A 453 -15.26 16.57 -5.03
CA LEU A 453 -14.96 15.17 -4.77
C LEU A 453 -16.12 14.44 -4.09
N GLU A 454 -16.79 15.09 -3.14
CA GLU A 454 -18.01 14.58 -2.51
C GLU A 454 -19.12 14.36 -3.55
N THR A 455 -19.35 15.36 -4.40
CA THR A 455 -20.32 15.28 -5.48
C THR A 455 -19.97 14.15 -6.44
N TYR A 456 -18.69 14.00 -6.80
CA TYR A 456 -18.21 12.94 -7.69
C TYR A 456 -18.44 11.55 -7.11
N LEU A 457 -18.16 11.35 -5.81
CA LEU A 457 -18.45 10.10 -5.12
C LEU A 457 -19.96 9.81 -5.02
N ALA A 458 -20.81 10.84 -4.95
CA ALA A 458 -22.26 10.69 -4.85
C ALA A 458 -22.95 10.43 -6.19
N SER A 459 -22.54 11.13 -7.26
CA SER A 459 -23.20 11.06 -8.58
C SER A 459 -22.70 9.94 -9.49
N GLY A 460 -21.56 9.34 -9.16
CA GLY A 460 -20.83 8.47 -10.09
C GLY A 460 -20.34 9.23 -11.32
N HIS A 461 -19.80 8.51 -12.31
CA HIS A 461 -19.11 9.08 -13.48
C HIS A 461 -20.01 9.88 -14.46
N GLN A 462 -21.31 10.00 -14.19
CA GLN A 462 -22.32 10.35 -15.21
C GLN A 462 -22.39 11.83 -15.60
N ASN A 463 -21.75 12.80 -14.93
CA ASN A 463 -21.90 14.22 -15.30
C ASN A 463 -20.67 15.12 -15.06
N PHE A 464 -19.45 14.56 -15.04
CA PHE A 464 -18.27 15.28 -14.54
C PHE A 464 -17.85 16.54 -15.33
N PHE A 465 -18.06 16.55 -16.66
CA PHE A 465 -17.56 17.62 -17.52
C PHE A 465 -18.24 18.98 -17.29
N PHE A 466 -19.46 19.00 -16.75
CA PHE A 466 -20.25 20.23 -16.63
C PHE A 466 -20.03 21.01 -15.33
N PHE A 467 -19.28 20.45 -14.36
CA PHE A 467 -19.24 21.02 -13.00
C PHE A 467 -18.02 21.87 -12.67
N PHE A 468 -16.98 21.96 -13.51
CA PHE A 468 -15.81 22.82 -13.24
C PHE A 468 -16.08 24.31 -13.52
N PHE A 469 -17.11 24.87 -12.88
CA PHE A 469 -17.31 26.31 -12.78
C PHE A 469 -16.76 26.78 -11.43
N GLY A 470 -15.91 27.82 -11.45
CA GLY A 470 -15.41 28.45 -10.21
C GLY A 470 -13.90 28.30 -9.95
N GLY A 471 -13.05 28.60 -10.93
CA GLY A 471 -11.61 28.79 -10.70
C GLY A 471 -10.74 27.53 -10.65
N LEU A 472 -11.31 26.34 -10.81
CA LEU A 472 -10.58 25.06 -10.90
C LEU A 472 -10.22 24.64 -12.33
N SER A 473 -10.65 25.41 -13.33
CA SER A 473 -10.39 25.11 -14.75
C SER A 473 -8.90 24.86 -15.07
N PRO A 474 -7.93 25.61 -14.51
CA PRO A 474 -6.51 25.38 -14.83
C PRO A 474 -5.97 24.02 -14.38
N VAL A 475 -6.50 23.47 -13.29
CA VAL A 475 -6.06 22.21 -12.65
C VAL A 475 -7.05 21.06 -12.88
N GLN A 476 -7.98 21.22 -13.82
CA GLN A 476 -9.07 20.28 -14.03
C GLN A 476 -8.59 18.88 -14.42
N ARG A 477 -7.53 18.79 -15.25
CA ARG A 477 -6.99 17.50 -15.72
C ARG A 477 -6.38 16.71 -14.57
N GLU A 478 -5.60 17.40 -13.74
CA GLU A 478 -4.91 16.85 -12.59
C GLU A 478 -5.91 16.42 -11.52
N LEU A 479 -6.93 17.25 -11.26
CA LEU A 479 -8.03 16.91 -10.35
C LEU A 479 -8.88 15.74 -10.86
N PHE A 480 -9.14 15.64 -12.17
CA PHE A 480 -9.86 14.49 -12.74
C PHE A 480 -9.11 13.19 -12.43
N PHE A 481 -7.81 13.16 -12.70
CA PHE A 481 -6.99 11.97 -12.47
C PHE A 481 -6.95 11.61 -10.98
N PHE A 482 -6.77 12.61 -10.11
CA PHE A 482 -6.81 12.44 -8.66
C PHE A 482 -8.17 11.87 -8.18
N PHE A 483 -9.29 12.46 -8.63
CA PHE A 483 -10.62 12.00 -8.26
C PHE A 483 -10.93 10.59 -8.76
N PHE A 484 -10.49 10.26 -9.98
CA PHE A 484 -10.61 8.91 -10.53
C PHE A 484 -9.88 7.88 -9.67
N LEU A 485 -8.62 8.15 -9.32
CA LEU A 485 -7.82 7.27 -8.45
C LEU A 485 -8.47 7.07 -7.09
N PHE A 486 -8.85 8.18 -6.44
CA PHE A 486 -9.50 8.15 -5.12
C PHE A 486 -10.84 7.40 -5.16
N ALA A 487 -11.70 7.69 -6.14
CA ALA A 487 -12.99 7.01 -6.25
C ALA A 487 -12.83 5.52 -6.58
N ARG A 488 -11.85 5.14 -7.41
CA ARG A 488 -11.55 3.72 -7.68
C ARG A 488 -11.19 3.00 -6.39
N LEU A 489 -10.30 3.58 -5.58
CA LEU A 489 -9.86 3.03 -4.30
C LEU A 489 -11.03 2.90 -3.31
N VAL A 490 -11.79 3.98 -3.13
CA VAL A 490 -12.95 4.04 -2.23
C VAL A 490 -14.03 3.05 -2.65
N ASN A 491 -14.36 2.97 -3.94
CA ASN A 491 -15.40 2.07 -4.44
C ASN A 491 -14.98 0.61 -4.32
N TYR A 492 -13.71 0.29 -4.58
CA TYR A 492 -13.18 -1.05 -4.35
C TYR A 492 -13.34 -1.46 -2.89
N ASN A 493 -12.91 -0.61 -1.95
CA ASN A 493 -13.03 -0.84 -0.52
C ASN A 493 -14.49 -1.01 -0.07
N LYS A 494 -15.40 -0.16 -0.56
CA LYS A 494 -16.84 -0.23 -0.26
C LYS A 494 -17.48 -1.53 -0.74
N ILE A 495 -17.20 -1.96 -1.98
CA ILE A 495 -17.75 -3.21 -2.53
C ILE A 495 -17.28 -4.39 -1.70
N PHE A 496 -16.00 -4.37 -1.34
CA PHE A 496 -15.37 -5.44 -0.61
C PHE A 496 -15.93 -5.58 0.82
N PHE A 497 -15.90 -4.50 1.60
CA PHE A 497 -16.32 -4.46 3.00
C PHE A 497 -17.81 -4.12 3.20
N PHE A 498 -18.62 -4.15 2.13
CA PHE A 498 -20.03 -3.73 2.15
C PHE A 498 -20.81 -4.27 3.35
N PHE A 499 -20.73 -5.58 3.61
CA PHE A 499 -21.45 -6.23 4.71
C PHE A 499 -21.05 -5.71 6.10
N PHE A 500 -19.77 -5.39 6.30
CA PHE A 500 -19.28 -4.86 7.57
C PHE A 500 -19.73 -3.42 7.77
N PHE A 501 -19.61 -2.59 6.72
CA PHE A 501 -20.07 -1.21 6.78
C PHE A 501 -21.59 -1.12 6.99
N ASP A 502 -22.38 -1.96 6.31
CA ASP A 502 -23.84 -1.98 6.46
C ASP A 502 -24.27 -2.33 7.90
N ALA A 503 -23.63 -3.34 8.50
CA ALA A 503 -23.90 -3.74 9.88
C ALA A 503 -23.56 -2.64 10.90
N ILE A 504 -22.44 -1.94 10.70
CA ILE A 504 -21.99 -0.84 11.58
C ILE A 504 -22.90 0.38 11.41
N LEU A 505 -23.12 0.83 10.17
CA LEU A 505 -23.94 2.01 9.88
C LEU A 505 -25.38 1.83 10.30
N SER A 506 -25.94 0.64 10.15
CA SER A 506 -27.30 0.33 10.64
C SER A 506 -27.41 0.57 12.15
N LYS A 507 -26.42 0.14 12.93
CA LYS A 507 -26.39 0.39 14.39
C LYS A 507 -26.25 1.87 14.71
N ILE A 508 -25.33 2.56 14.03
CA ILE A 508 -25.06 3.99 14.25
C ILE A 508 -26.31 4.83 13.93
N LEU A 509 -26.91 4.63 12.77
CA LEU A 509 -28.07 5.42 12.31
C LEU A 509 -29.32 5.16 13.17
N VAL A 510 -29.54 3.93 13.63
CA VAL A 510 -30.63 3.61 14.58
C VAL A 510 -30.40 4.30 15.94
N ARG A 511 -29.16 4.27 16.45
CA ARG A 511 -28.81 4.94 17.71
C ARG A 511 -29.06 6.45 17.63
N PHE A 512 -28.67 7.10 16.54
CA PHE A 512 -28.97 8.52 16.34
C PHE A 512 -30.46 8.79 16.24
N PHE A 513 -31.21 7.99 15.49
CA PHE A 513 -32.66 8.14 15.42
C PHE A 513 -33.32 8.08 16.80
N PHE A 514 -32.92 7.12 17.65
CA PHE A 514 -33.47 6.97 18.99
C PHE A 514 -33.05 8.11 19.94
N PHE A 515 -31.77 8.51 19.91
CA PHE A 515 -31.28 9.64 20.70
C PHE A 515 -32.06 10.94 20.38
N PHE A 516 -32.27 11.23 19.09
CA PHE A 516 -33.01 12.42 18.68
C PHE A 516 -34.51 12.30 18.96
N PHE A 517 -35.11 11.11 18.80
CA PHE A 517 -36.49 10.88 19.19
C PHE A 517 -36.70 11.18 20.69
N LEU A 518 -35.79 10.73 21.54
CA LEU A 518 -35.81 11.04 22.97
C LEU A 518 -35.58 12.53 23.26
N GLN A 519 -34.63 13.17 22.57
CA GLN A 519 -34.36 14.59 22.73
C GLN A 519 -35.57 15.46 22.31
N GLN A 520 -36.24 15.10 21.21
CA GLN A 520 -37.46 15.77 20.76
C GLN A 520 -38.64 15.53 21.71
N GLN A 521 -38.82 14.30 22.22
CA GLN A 521 -39.80 14.04 23.28
C GLN A 521 -39.51 14.87 24.53
N TYR A 522 -38.25 14.99 24.93
CA TYR A 522 -37.84 15.81 26.06
C TYR A 522 -38.16 17.30 25.85
N TYR A 523 -37.81 17.88 24.68
CA TYR A 523 -38.15 19.27 24.39
C TYR A 523 -39.65 19.51 24.24
N SER A 524 -40.40 18.57 23.67
CA SER A 524 -41.87 18.64 23.57
C SER A 524 -42.52 18.58 24.95
N LEU A 525 -42.03 17.70 25.83
CA LEU A 525 -42.50 17.58 27.21
C LEU A 525 -42.13 18.83 28.03
N ALA A 526 -40.90 19.34 27.88
CA ALA A 526 -40.46 20.58 28.52
C ALA A 526 -41.26 21.80 28.05
N ALA A 527 -41.57 21.90 26.74
CA ALA A 527 -42.43 22.94 26.19
C ALA A 527 -43.87 22.82 26.71
N PHE A 528 -44.40 21.60 26.81
CA PHE A 528 -45.72 21.34 27.41
C PHE A 528 -45.77 21.76 28.88
N PHE A 529 -44.75 21.40 29.68
CA PHE A 529 -44.67 21.83 31.07
C PHE A 529 -44.51 23.33 31.21
N PHE A 530 -43.73 23.98 30.33
CA PHE A 530 -43.60 25.43 30.30
C PHE A 530 -44.93 26.12 30.00
N PHE A 531 -45.67 25.67 28.98
CA PHE A 531 -47.01 26.18 28.65
C PHE A 531 -48.03 25.92 29.76
N PHE A 532 -47.98 24.73 30.37
CA PHE A 532 -48.84 24.39 31.51
C PHE A 532 -48.55 25.30 32.70
N PHE A 533 -47.28 25.58 33.00
CA PHE A 533 -46.88 26.50 34.07
C PHE A 533 -47.35 27.94 33.76
N LEU A 534 -47.22 28.37 32.51
CA LEU A 534 -47.71 29.68 32.06
C LEU A 534 -49.23 29.81 32.21
N MET A 535 -49.99 28.76 31.84
CA MET A 535 -51.44 28.74 32.02
C MET A 535 -51.86 28.68 33.49
N LEU A 536 -51.13 27.94 34.34
CA LEU A 536 -51.40 27.89 35.78
C LEU A 536 -51.17 29.27 36.41
N HIS A 537 -50.10 29.95 36.00
CA HIS A 537 -49.77 31.30 36.46
C HIS A 537 -50.77 32.35 35.97
N TRP A 538 -51.29 32.20 34.74
CA TRP A 538 -52.35 33.06 34.22
C TRP A 538 -53.68 32.84 34.95
N LYS A 539 -54.02 31.59 35.28
CA LYS A 539 -55.25 31.24 36.00
C LYS A 539 -55.22 31.60 37.49
N MET A 540 -54.04 31.79 38.09
CA MET A 540 -53.86 32.33 39.44
C MET A 540 -53.82 33.87 39.49
N ALA A 541 -53.65 34.52 38.34
CA ALA A 541 -53.62 35.98 38.20
C ALA A 541 -54.99 36.58 37.80
N ILE A 542 -55.98 35.73 37.51
CA ILE A 542 -57.41 36.06 37.35
C ILE A 542 -58.11 35.63 38.63
#